data_AF-A0A3C0CU00-F1
#
_entry.id   AF-A0A3C0CU00-F1
#
_cell.length_a   1.000
_cell.length_b   1.000
_cell.length_c   1.000
_cell.angle_alpha   90.00
_cell.angle_beta   90.00
_cell.angle_gamma   90.00
#
_symmetry.space_group_name_H-M   'P 1'
#
loop_
_entity.id
_entity.type
_entity.pdbx_description
1 polymer ?
#
loop_
_entity_poly.entity_id
_entity_poly.type
_entity_poly.pdbx_seq_one_letter_code
_entity_poly.pdbx_strand_id
1 'polypeptide(L)'
;EFTMKRRQITPKELEWAENIITETGGKFASVADGVGDDYKAVLFKNLHGLQDQDITVDQVCFAMGDTAFLSIPAELFSEIGMRIKAESPFTHTYLLGLANGCVGYIPTRVAIYLGGYEIDTRGLDDMAEEQIVEKSLELLAKVKAL
;
A
#
# COMPACT_ATOMS: atom_id res chain seq x y z
N GLU A 1 -13.57 -7.97 2.85
CA GLU A 1 -13.39 -6.97 1.78
C GLU A 1 -13.74 -5.55 2.19
N PHE A 2 -13.01 -4.60 1.63
CA PHE A 2 -13.39 -3.19 1.51
C PHE A 2 -12.69 -2.59 0.29
N THR A 3 -13.17 -1.43 -0.17
CA THR A 3 -12.70 -0.79 -1.39
C THR A 3 -11.85 0.44 -1.07
N MET A 4 -10.73 0.59 -1.78
CA MET A 4 -9.78 1.69 -1.63
C MET A 4 -9.60 2.41 -2.96
N LYS A 5 -9.26 3.70 -2.89
CA LYS A 5 -8.98 4.53 -4.06
C LYS A 5 -7.52 4.39 -4.50
N ARG A 6 -7.31 4.45 -5.81
CA ARG A 6 -5.97 4.48 -6.40
C ARG A 6 -5.39 5.88 -6.39
N ARG A 7 -4.06 5.95 -6.32
CA ARG A 7 -3.30 7.18 -6.50
C ARG A 7 -3.62 7.80 -7.85
N GLN A 8 -3.80 9.11 -7.86
CA GLN A 8 -3.91 9.89 -9.08
C GLN A 8 -2.52 10.25 -9.59
N ILE A 9 -2.24 9.93 -10.85
CA ILE A 9 -1.00 10.33 -11.53
C ILE A 9 -1.27 11.68 -12.19
N THR A 10 -0.50 12.68 -11.78
CA THR A 10 -0.64 14.04 -12.31
C THR A 10 -0.23 14.10 -13.78
N PRO A 11 -0.73 15.09 -14.56
CA PRO A 11 -0.31 15.26 -15.95
C PRO A 11 1.21 15.39 -16.12
N LYS A 12 1.89 16.03 -15.16
CA LYS A 12 3.34 16.19 -15.16
C LYS A 12 4.08 14.87 -14.93
N GLU A 13 3.59 14.03 -14.01
CA GLU A 13 4.17 12.70 -13.77
C GLU A 13 3.96 11.77 -14.97
N LEU A 14 2.80 11.87 -15.63
CA LEU A 14 2.52 11.11 -16.84
C LEU A 14 3.44 11.54 -17.99
N GLU A 15 3.58 12.85 -18.23
CA GLU A 15 4.49 13.39 -19.26
C GLU A 15 5.93 12.95 -19.00
N TRP A 16 6.40 13.04 -17.76
CA TRP A 16 7.71 12.54 -17.35
C TRP A 16 7.87 11.04 -17.68
N ALA A 17 6.88 10.22 -17.33
CA ALA A 17 6.91 8.79 -17.59
C ALA A 17 6.95 8.47 -19.09
N GLU A 18 6.17 9.17 -19.91
CA GLU A 18 6.14 8.97 -21.36
C GLU A 18 7.48 9.34 -22.02
N ASN A 19 8.13 10.39 -21.55
CA ASN A 19 9.47 10.77 -22.03
C ASN A 19 10.50 9.70 -21.70
N ILE A 20 10.56 9.21 -20.46
CA ILE A 20 11.50 8.15 -20.05
C ILE A 20 11.25 6.86 -20.83
N ILE A 21 9.98 6.46 -21.03
CA ILE A 21 9.65 5.27 -21.82
C ILE A 21 10.12 5.41 -23.27
N THR A 22 10.00 6.62 -23.85
CA THR A 22 10.46 6.91 -25.20
C THR A 22 11.99 6.82 -25.30
N GLU A 23 12.72 7.40 -24.36
CA GLU A 23 14.19 7.38 -24.31
C GLU A 23 14.76 5.97 -24.12
N THR A 24 14.13 5.17 -23.26
CA THR A 24 14.59 3.82 -22.88
C THR A 24 14.10 2.74 -23.84
N GLY A 25 13.13 3.05 -24.71
CA GLY A 25 12.41 2.09 -25.52
C GLY A 25 11.62 1.07 -24.69
N GLY A 26 11.26 1.41 -23.44
CA GLY A 26 10.55 0.55 -22.51
C GLY A 26 11.37 -0.64 -21.97
N LYS A 27 12.71 -0.60 -22.08
CA LYS A 27 13.58 -1.63 -21.54
C LYS A 27 14.05 -1.26 -20.14
N PHE A 28 14.08 -2.25 -19.25
CA PHE A 28 14.57 -2.08 -17.89
C PHE A 28 16.08 -2.29 -17.79
N ALA A 29 16.77 -1.32 -17.21
CA ALA A 29 18.16 -1.37 -16.80
C ALA A 29 18.23 -1.55 -15.28
N SER A 30 19.05 -2.50 -14.83
CA SER A 30 19.35 -2.65 -13.40
C SER A 30 20.26 -1.53 -12.93
N VAL A 31 19.97 -0.97 -11.76
CA VAL A 31 20.83 -0.01 -11.06
C VAL A 31 21.34 -0.61 -9.76
N ALA A 32 22.42 -0.06 -9.20
CA ALA A 32 23.11 -0.64 -8.05
C ALA A 32 22.23 -0.70 -6.78
N ASP A 33 21.23 0.18 -6.71
CA ASP A 33 20.30 0.38 -5.60
C ASP A 33 18.87 -0.11 -5.91
N GLY A 34 18.65 -0.82 -7.02
CA GLY A 34 17.38 -1.47 -7.33
C GLY A 34 16.89 -1.23 -8.75
N VAL A 35 15.70 -0.65 -8.87
CA VAL A 35 15.00 -0.39 -10.13
C VAL A 35 15.15 1.06 -10.56
N GLY A 36 15.39 1.30 -11.85
CA GLY A 36 15.63 2.62 -12.40
C GLY A 36 14.36 3.43 -12.68
N ASP A 37 14.57 4.65 -13.18
CA ASP A 37 13.50 5.55 -13.60
C ASP A 37 12.63 4.95 -14.72
N ASP A 38 13.18 4.05 -15.52
CA ASP A 38 12.49 3.27 -16.55
C ASP A 38 11.37 2.38 -15.99
N TYR A 39 11.64 1.66 -14.90
CA TYR A 39 10.63 0.90 -14.17
C TYR A 39 9.55 1.81 -13.60
N LYS A 40 9.95 2.89 -12.93
CA LYS A 40 9.03 3.86 -12.33
C LYS A 40 8.14 4.53 -13.39
N ALA A 41 8.69 4.85 -14.56
CA ALA A 41 7.93 5.39 -15.67
C ALA A 41 6.86 4.42 -16.19
N VAL A 42 7.21 3.14 -16.40
CA VAL A 42 6.23 2.12 -16.78
C VAL A 42 5.16 1.94 -15.70
N LEU A 43 5.56 1.94 -14.43
CA LEU A 43 4.64 1.88 -13.30
C LEU A 43 3.66 3.06 -13.31
N PHE A 44 4.13 4.30 -13.50
CA PHE A 44 3.29 5.50 -13.50
C PHE A 44 2.26 5.46 -14.62
N LYS A 45 2.68 5.06 -15.83
CA LYS A 45 1.75 4.87 -16.95
C LYS A 45 0.68 3.83 -16.65
N ASN A 46 1.04 2.72 -16.01
CA ASN A 46 0.09 1.68 -15.61
C ASN A 46 -0.86 2.16 -14.52
N LEU A 47 -0.35 2.86 -13.50
CA LEU A 47 -1.17 3.45 -12.43
C LEU A 47 -2.16 4.46 -12.99
N HIS A 48 -1.72 5.33 -13.92
CA HIS A 48 -2.57 6.28 -14.60
C HIS A 48 -3.73 5.59 -15.34
N GLY A 49 -3.45 4.51 -16.07
CA GLY A 49 -4.49 3.74 -16.78
C GLY A 49 -5.52 3.07 -15.86
N LEU A 50 -5.23 2.93 -14.58
CA LEU A 50 -6.12 2.35 -13.58
C LEU A 50 -6.72 3.39 -12.61
N GLN A 51 -6.29 4.64 -12.64
CA GLN A 51 -6.52 5.61 -11.55
C GLN A 51 -8.00 5.96 -11.29
N ASP A 52 -8.89 5.73 -12.27
CA ASP A 52 -10.34 5.94 -12.14
C ASP A 52 -11.08 4.68 -11.66
N GLN A 53 -10.35 3.60 -11.41
CA GLN A 53 -10.88 2.34 -10.89
C GLN A 53 -10.49 2.17 -9.44
N ASP A 54 -11.48 1.82 -8.62
CA ASP A 54 -11.21 1.44 -7.25
C ASP A 54 -10.60 0.03 -7.20
N ILE A 55 -9.95 -0.28 -6.08
CA ILE A 55 -9.43 -1.62 -5.81
C ILE A 55 -10.07 -2.19 -4.54
N THR A 56 -10.58 -3.40 -4.66
CA THR A 56 -11.08 -4.15 -3.51
C THR A 56 -9.93 -4.95 -2.89
N VAL A 57 -9.81 -4.89 -1.57
CA VAL A 57 -8.81 -5.61 -0.80
C VAL A 57 -9.47 -6.46 0.28
N ASP A 58 -8.82 -7.56 0.64
CA ASP A 58 -9.30 -8.49 1.64
C ASP A 58 -8.39 -8.57 2.86
N GLN A 59 -9.02 -8.50 4.03
CA GLN A 59 -8.40 -8.78 5.31
C GLN A 59 -9.11 -9.95 5.98
N VAL A 60 -8.31 -10.82 6.57
CA VAL A 60 -8.73 -11.97 7.36
C VAL A 60 -8.06 -11.85 8.71
N CYS A 61 -8.81 -12.14 9.77
CA CYS A 61 -8.29 -12.19 11.12
C CYS A 61 -8.73 -13.49 11.78
N PHE A 62 -7.81 -14.13 12.47
CA PHE A 62 -8.10 -15.24 13.38
C PHE A 62 -7.37 -15.03 14.69
N ALA A 63 -7.92 -15.59 15.77
CA ALA A 63 -7.35 -15.46 17.10
C ALA A 63 -7.29 -16.80 17.83
N MET A 64 -6.33 -16.91 18.73
CA MET A 64 -6.18 -18.03 19.66
C MET A 64 -5.88 -17.46 21.05
N GLY A 65 -6.84 -17.59 21.97
CA GLY A 65 -6.76 -16.94 23.27
C GLY A 65 -6.67 -15.42 23.10
N ASP A 66 -5.60 -14.81 23.62
CA ASP A 66 -5.40 -13.36 23.56
C ASP A 66 -4.37 -12.93 22.49
N THR A 67 -4.14 -13.80 21.50
CA THR A 67 -3.29 -13.52 20.34
C THR A 67 -4.11 -13.50 19.07
N ALA A 68 -4.01 -12.42 18.29
CA ALA A 68 -4.61 -12.27 16.98
C ALA A 68 -3.56 -12.22 15.86
N PHE A 69 -3.92 -12.80 14.71
CA PHE A 69 -3.18 -12.74 13.46
C PHE A 69 -4.07 -12.08 12.41
N LEU A 70 -3.63 -10.95 11.89
CA LEU A 70 -4.36 -10.12 10.93
C LEU A 70 -3.60 -10.08 9.60
N SER A 71 -4.23 -10.47 8.51
CA SER A 71 -3.66 -10.28 7.18
C SER A 71 -3.75 -8.83 6.73
N ILE A 72 -2.66 -8.37 6.10
CA ILE A 72 -2.53 -7.06 5.50
C ILE A 72 -2.19 -7.26 4.01
N PRO A 73 -3.08 -6.85 3.08
CA PRO A 73 -2.89 -7.05 1.64
C PRO A 73 -1.93 -6.03 1.01
N ALA A 74 -0.93 -5.56 1.76
CA ALA A 74 -0.05 -4.46 1.42
C ALA A 74 1.30 -4.54 2.16
N GLU A 75 2.24 -3.68 1.79
CA GLU A 75 3.47 -3.40 2.52
C GLU A 75 3.29 -2.11 3.34
N LEU A 76 3.15 -2.23 4.67
CA LEU A 76 2.94 -1.07 5.53
C LEU A 76 4.25 -0.43 5.96
N PHE A 77 4.19 0.89 6.17
CA PHE A 77 5.17 1.56 7.03
C PHE A 77 5.03 1.08 8.48
N SER A 78 6.16 1.08 9.20
CA SER A 78 6.24 0.50 10.55
C SER A 78 5.29 1.20 11.53
N GLU A 79 5.15 2.51 11.42
CA GLU A 79 4.28 3.35 12.24
C GLU A 79 2.81 2.94 12.16
N ILE A 80 2.34 2.60 10.96
CA ILE A 80 0.97 2.11 10.73
C ILE A 80 0.77 0.78 11.46
N GLY A 81 1.75 -0.13 11.31
CA GLY A 81 1.70 -1.42 11.98
C GLY A 81 1.78 -1.30 13.51
N MET A 82 2.56 -0.35 14.02
CA MET A 82 2.63 -0.04 15.46
C MET A 82 1.31 0.55 15.97
N ARG A 83 0.68 1.45 15.21
CA ARG A 83 -0.64 2.02 15.55
C ARG A 83 -1.70 0.93 15.68
N ILE A 84 -1.83 0.06 14.69
CA ILE A 84 -2.80 -1.06 14.73
C ILE A 84 -2.56 -1.95 15.95
N LYS A 85 -1.29 -2.27 16.26
CA LYS A 85 -0.95 -3.11 17.42
C LYS A 85 -1.27 -2.42 18.76
N ALA A 86 -1.02 -1.11 18.86
CA ALA A 86 -1.26 -0.34 20.07
C ALA A 86 -2.77 -0.15 20.37
N GLU A 87 -3.58 -0.02 19.31
CA GLU A 87 -5.03 0.16 19.41
C GLU A 87 -5.81 -1.17 19.40
N SER A 88 -5.12 -2.30 19.22
CA SER A 88 -5.75 -3.62 19.18
C SER A 88 -6.35 -4.03 20.53
N PRO A 89 -7.51 -4.70 20.54
CA PRO A 89 -8.10 -5.24 21.75
C PRO A 89 -7.46 -6.58 22.21
N PHE A 90 -6.46 -7.08 21.48
CA PHE A 90 -5.69 -8.28 21.85
C PHE A 90 -4.34 -7.89 22.43
N THR A 91 -3.90 -8.59 23.49
CA THR A 91 -2.56 -8.38 24.07
C THR A 91 -1.44 -8.61 23.05
N HIS A 92 -1.62 -9.57 22.14
CA HIS A 92 -0.66 -9.83 21.06
C HIS A 92 -1.35 -9.74 19.70
N THR A 93 -0.85 -8.86 18.84
CA THR A 93 -1.37 -8.69 17.48
C THR A 93 -0.22 -8.81 16.48
N TYR A 94 -0.31 -9.82 15.62
CA TYR A 94 0.65 -10.07 14.54
C TYR A 94 0.05 -9.66 13.21
N LEU A 95 0.76 -8.80 12.49
CA LEU A 95 0.38 -8.35 11.16
C LEU A 95 1.12 -9.18 10.13
N LEU A 96 0.39 -9.79 9.22
CA LEU A 96 0.91 -10.62 8.14
C LEU A 96 0.87 -9.81 6.85
N GLY A 97 1.99 -9.19 6.47
CA GLY A 97 2.10 -8.44 5.22
C GLY A 97 1.99 -9.34 3.99
N LEU A 98 1.56 -8.76 2.86
CA LEU A 98 1.37 -9.45 1.59
C LEU A 98 0.47 -10.70 1.69
N ALA A 99 -0.46 -10.71 2.63
CA ALA A 99 -1.40 -11.80 2.84
C ALA A 99 -2.78 -11.38 2.34
N ASN A 100 -3.44 -12.27 1.58
CA ASN A 100 -4.74 -12.03 0.94
C ASN A 100 -4.77 -10.86 -0.06
N GLY A 101 -3.61 -10.41 -0.54
CA GLY A 101 -3.49 -9.39 -1.58
C GLY A 101 -2.10 -8.77 -1.60
N CYS A 102 -1.84 -7.99 -2.65
CA CYS A 102 -0.65 -7.17 -2.78
C CYS A 102 -1.01 -5.91 -3.58
N VAL A 103 -1.24 -4.81 -2.87
CA VAL A 103 -1.51 -3.48 -3.45
C VAL A 103 -0.28 -2.57 -3.44
N GLY A 104 0.88 -3.12 -3.11
CA GLY A 104 2.14 -2.40 -2.94
C GLY A 104 2.23 -1.68 -1.59
N TYR A 105 3.00 -0.59 -1.56
CA TYR A 105 3.22 0.19 -0.35
C TYR A 105 2.00 0.98 0.10
N ILE A 106 1.76 0.97 1.41
CA ILE A 106 0.94 1.95 2.12
C ILE A 106 1.87 2.72 3.06
N PRO A 107 2.35 3.90 2.63
CA PRO A 107 3.11 4.77 3.49
C PRO A 107 2.23 5.55 4.45
N THR A 108 2.84 6.16 5.47
CA THR A 108 2.12 7.16 6.27
C THR A 108 1.83 8.39 5.42
N ARG A 109 0.73 9.07 5.71
CA ARG A 109 0.34 10.31 5.04
C ARG A 109 1.41 11.39 5.16
N VAL A 110 2.13 11.43 6.28
CA VAL A 110 3.27 12.34 6.47
C VAL A 110 4.43 11.97 5.52
N ALA A 111 4.76 10.68 5.40
CA ALA A 111 5.85 10.23 4.53
C ALA A 111 5.57 10.49 3.04
N ILE A 112 4.30 10.55 2.63
CA ILE A 112 3.93 10.91 1.25
C ILE A 112 4.53 12.28 0.84
N TYR A 113 4.62 13.23 1.77
CA TYR A 113 5.18 14.55 1.50
C TYR A 113 6.72 14.59 1.52
N LEU A 114 7.37 13.50 1.93
CA LEU A 114 8.83 13.40 2.02
C LEU A 114 9.46 12.73 0.77
N GLY A 115 8.66 12.02 -0.03
CA GLY A 115 9.13 11.27 -1.19
C GLY A 115 9.96 10.04 -0.83
N GLY A 116 10.53 9.39 -1.85
CA GLY A 116 11.28 8.15 -1.70
C GLY A 116 10.66 7.02 -2.50
N TYR A 117 11.36 5.89 -2.59
CA TYR A 117 10.98 4.80 -3.47
C TYR A 117 9.57 4.25 -3.17
N GLU A 118 9.29 3.96 -1.90
CA GLU A 118 8.02 3.40 -1.44
C GLU A 118 6.85 4.38 -1.66
N ILE A 119 7.15 5.67 -1.52
CA ILE A 119 6.18 6.75 -1.74
C ILE A 119 5.87 6.91 -3.21
N ASP A 120 6.92 6.96 -4.03
CA ASP A 120 6.81 7.16 -5.46
C ASP A 120 6.16 5.96 -6.13
N THR A 121 6.36 4.75 -5.62
CA THR A 121 5.82 3.52 -6.20
C THR A 121 4.47 3.07 -5.63
N ARG A 122 3.89 3.80 -4.66
CA ARG A 122 2.57 3.45 -4.10
C ARG A 122 1.47 3.45 -5.15
N GLY A 123 0.55 2.49 -5.05
CA GLY A 123 -0.61 2.39 -5.94
C GLY A 123 -1.90 3.03 -5.39
N LEU A 124 -1.98 3.24 -4.08
CA LEU A 124 -3.16 3.75 -3.39
C LEU A 124 -3.03 5.23 -3.04
N ASP A 125 -4.16 5.89 -2.84
CA ASP A 125 -4.22 7.31 -2.50
C ASP A 125 -3.72 7.65 -1.08
N ASP A 126 -3.73 8.93 -0.76
CA ASP A 126 -3.19 9.47 0.50
C ASP A 126 -4.08 9.14 1.72
N MET A 127 -5.25 8.54 1.49
CA MET A 127 -6.19 8.10 2.53
C MET A 127 -6.03 6.62 2.87
N ALA A 128 -5.13 5.90 2.19
CA ALA A 128 -4.93 4.47 2.38
C ALA A 128 -4.51 4.09 3.81
N GLU A 129 -3.68 4.91 4.46
CA GLU A 129 -3.27 4.71 5.86
C GLU A 129 -4.49 4.67 6.80
N GLU A 130 -5.36 5.68 6.73
CA GLU A 130 -6.47 5.78 7.67
C GLU A 130 -7.49 4.66 7.43
N GLN A 131 -7.77 4.35 6.17
CA GLN A 131 -8.66 3.26 5.79
C GLN A 131 -8.14 1.90 6.26
N ILE A 132 -6.84 1.60 6.08
CA ILE A 132 -6.29 0.31 6.50
C ILE A 132 -6.32 0.17 8.02
N VAL A 133 -6.03 1.24 8.77
CA VAL A 133 -6.08 1.22 10.23
C VAL A 133 -7.51 1.01 10.73
N GLU A 134 -8.46 1.81 10.23
CA GLU A 134 -9.87 1.72 10.62
C GLU A 134 -10.42 0.30 10.40
N LYS A 135 -10.24 -0.25 9.19
CA LYS A 135 -10.77 -1.58 8.85
C LYS A 135 -10.07 -2.72 9.57
N SER A 136 -8.77 -2.56 9.86
CA SER A 136 -8.02 -3.50 10.70
C SER A 136 -8.58 -3.55 12.12
N LEU A 137 -8.80 -2.40 12.74
CA LEU A 137 -9.29 -2.31 14.12
C LEU A 137 -10.75 -2.77 14.23
N GLU A 138 -11.59 -2.43 13.26
CA GLU A 138 -12.96 -2.97 13.17
C GLU A 138 -12.97 -4.50 13.13
N LEU A 139 -12.11 -5.10 12.32
CA LEU A 139 -12.04 -6.55 12.19
C LEU A 139 -11.49 -7.23 13.46
N LEU A 140 -10.45 -6.65 14.06
CA LEU A 140 -9.92 -7.13 15.35
C LEU A 140 -10.98 -7.06 16.45
N ALA A 141 -11.71 -5.95 16.57
CA ALA A 141 -12.79 -5.80 17.54
C ALA A 141 -13.92 -6.82 17.33
N LYS A 142 -14.31 -7.06 16.07
CA LYS A 142 -15.31 -8.09 15.73
C LYS A 142 -14.85 -9.48 16.16
N VAL A 143 -13.59 -9.85 15.90
CA VAL A 143 -13.05 -11.17 16.27
C VAL A 143 -12.91 -11.31 17.79
N LYS A 144 -12.55 -10.25 18.52
CA LYS A 144 -12.45 -10.28 19.98
C LYS A 144 -13.80 -10.51 20.67
N ALA A 145 -14.89 -10.11 20.03
CA ALA A 145 -16.25 -10.22 20.54
C ALA A 145 -16.90 -11.61 20.29
N LEU A 146 -16.24 -12.51 19.57
CA LEU A 146 -16.67 -13.90 19.35
C LEU A 146 -16.34 -14.78 20.56
#